data_AF-A0AAD8K573-F1
#
_entry.id   AF-A0AAD8K573-F1
#
_cell.length_a   1.000
_cell.length_b   1.000
_cell.length_c   1.000
_cell.angle_alpha   90.00
_cell.angle_beta   90.00
_cell.angle_gamma   90.00
#
_symmetry.space_group_name_H-M   'P 1'
#
loop_
_entity.id
_entity.type
_entity.pdbx_description
1 polymer ?
#
loop_
_entity_poly.entity_id
_entity_poly.type
_entity_poly.pdbx_seq_one_letter_code
_entity_poly.pdbx_strand_id
1 'polypeptide(L)'
;MLQCSAIDFIFKFFNSTTNLLLYGNAITQFQHNTPILSLTNSYPDQIGRALYQHKIPMKNNASSLIPFSTSFIFAMSPARNRFPGHGFVFLFSPVTGIPERSRAQYAVLC
;
A
#
# COMPACT_ATOMS: atom_id res chain seq x y z
N MET A 1 36.17 0.27 7.59
CA MET A 1 35.23 0.68 6.53
C MET A 1 33.82 0.50 7.11
N LEU A 2 33.01 1.55 7.23
CA LEU A 2 31.63 1.42 7.73
C LEU A 2 30.77 0.83 6.62
N GLN A 3 30.26 -0.39 6.82
CA GLN A 3 29.37 -1.04 5.87
C GLN A 3 27.96 -0.50 6.06
N CYS A 4 27.46 0.24 5.07
CA CYS A 4 26.06 0.64 4.99
C CYS A 4 25.28 -0.42 4.23
N SER A 5 24.15 -0.87 4.78
CA SER A 5 23.24 -1.82 4.13
C SER A 5 21.89 -1.15 3.92
N ALA A 6 21.30 -1.37 2.75
CA ALA A 6 19.99 -0.85 2.38
C ALA A 6 19.12 -1.98 1.82
N ILE A 7 17.80 -1.86 2.02
CA ILE A 7 16.80 -2.71 1.38
C ILE A 7 16.25 -1.93 0.19
N ASP A 8 16.33 -2.52 -1.00
CA ASP A 8 15.80 -1.95 -2.23
C ASP A 8 14.90 -2.97 -2.94
N PHE A 9 13.77 -2.51 -3.46
CA PHE A 9 12.85 -3.32 -4.25
C PHE A 9 12.01 -2.45 -5.18
N ILE A 10 11.68 -3.01 -6.35
CA ILE A 10 10.87 -2.35 -7.37
C ILE A 10 9.76 -3.29 -7.83
N PHE A 11 8.52 -2.83 -7.76
CA PHE A 11 7.36 -3.51 -8.36
C PHE A 11 6.99 -2.83 -9.67
N LYS A 12 7.28 -3.49 -10.80
CA LYS A 12 6.83 -3.04 -12.13
C LYS A 12 5.45 -3.59 -12.47
N PHE A 13 5.14 -4.77 -11.96
CA PHE A 13 3.92 -5.53 -12.21
C PHE A 13 3.52 -6.26 -10.94
N PHE A 14 2.22 -6.56 -10.78
CA PHE A 14 1.65 -7.11 -9.56
C PHE A 14 0.97 -8.45 -9.84
N ASN A 15 1.74 -9.54 -9.83
CA ASN A 15 1.24 -10.90 -10.04
C ASN A 15 1.07 -11.66 -8.71
N SER A 16 0.56 -12.89 -8.76
CA SER A 16 0.36 -13.74 -7.57
C SER A 16 1.64 -14.12 -6.83
N THR A 17 2.82 -13.95 -7.44
CA THR A 17 4.13 -14.21 -6.84
C THR A 17 4.77 -12.97 -6.22
N THR A 18 4.10 -11.82 -6.28
CA THR A 18 4.62 -10.58 -5.70
C THR A 18 4.57 -10.68 -4.18
N ASN A 19 5.63 -10.26 -3.46
CA ASN A 19 5.72 -10.29 -2.00
C ASN A 19 4.82 -9.25 -1.32
N LEU A 20 3.51 -9.28 -1.61
CA LEU A 20 2.49 -8.40 -1.11
C LEU A 20 1.37 -9.20 -0.46
N LEU A 21 0.96 -8.74 0.71
CA LEU A 21 -0.22 -9.20 1.42
C LEU A 21 -1.36 -8.23 1.10
N LEU A 22 -2.45 -8.75 0.53
CA LEU A 22 -3.63 -7.97 0.15
C LEU A 22 -4.70 -8.08 1.24
N TYR A 23 -5.32 -6.95 1.57
CA TYR A 23 -6.37 -6.85 2.58
C TYR A 23 -7.55 -6.03 2.05
N GLY A 24 -8.74 -6.31 2.59
CA GLY A 24 -9.96 -5.64 2.20
C GLY A 24 -10.30 -5.91 0.75
N ASN A 25 -10.52 -4.86 -0.03
CA ASN A 25 -10.88 -4.96 -1.46
C ASN A 25 -9.69 -4.97 -2.42
N ALA A 26 -8.45 -5.01 -1.92
CA ALA A 26 -7.27 -4.99 -2.77
C ALA A 26 -7.12 -6.29 -3.57
N ILE A 27 -6.91 -6.18 -4.89
CA ILE A 27 -6.74 -7.31 -5.81
C ILE A 27 -5.64 -7.03 -6.85
N THR A 28 -5.06 -8.09 -7.38
CA THR A 28 -4.29 -8.03 -8.64
C THR A 28 -5.22 -8.28 -9.82
N GLN A 29 -5.29 -7.36 -10.77
CA GLN A 29 -6.13 -7.48 -11.97
C GLN A 29 -5.31 -7.26 -13.24
N PHE A 30 -5.77 -7.80 -14.37
CA PHE A 30 -5.10 -7.62 -15.65
C PHE A 30 -5.73 -6.46 -16.43
N GLN A 31 -4.93 -5.43 -16.72
CA GLN A 31 -5.28 -4.35 -17.63
C GLN A 31 -4.39 -4.46 -18.87
N HIS A 32 -4.99 -4.65 -20.06
CA HIS A 32 -4.25 -4.87 -21.32
C HIS A 32 -3.14 -5.95 -21.18
N ASN A 33 -3.50 -7.11 -20.60
CA ASN A 33 -2.58 -8.22 -20.32
C ASN A 33 -1.42 -7.90 -19.36
N THR A 34 -1.47 -6.76 -18.67
CA THR A 34 -0.50 -6.33 -17.67
C THR A 34 -1.11 -6.43 -16.28
N PRO A 35 -0.50 -7.15 -15.33
CA PRO A 35 -1.07 -7.30 -14.00
C PRO A 35 -0.76 -6.06 -13.14
N ILE A 36 -1.81 -5.39 -12.68
CA ILE A 36 -1.80 -4.17 -11.88
C ILE A 36 -2.39 -4.43 -10.49
N LEU A 37 -1.96 -3.63 -9.51
CA LEU A 37 -2.56 -3.61 -8.19
C LEU A 37 -3.72 -2.62 -8.17
N SER A 38 -4.91 -3.11 -7.84
CA SER A 38 -6.09 -2.30 -7.55
C SER A 38 -6.36 -2.36 -6.06
N LEU A 39 -6.31 -1.20 -5.39
CA LEU A 39 -6.62 -1.10 -3.97
C LEU A 39 -8.13 -1.03 -3.73
N THR A 40 -8.85 -0.37 -4.63
CA THR A 40 -10.30 -0.22 -4.58
C THR A 40 -10.89 -0.40 -5.97
N ASN A 41 -12.17 -0.76 -6.01
CA ASN A 41 -12.96 -0.86 -7.23
C ASN A 41 -13.97 0.31 -7.31
N SER A 42 -14.86 0.28 -8.29
CA SER A 42 -15.85 1.35 -8.51
C SER A 42 -17.04 1.32 -7.56
N TYR A 43 -17.12 0.43 -6.56
CA TYR A 43 -18.16 0.44 -5.53
C TYR A 43 -17.90 1.51 -4.45
N PRO A 44 -18.95 1.95 -3.72
CA PRO A 44 -18.76 2.95 -2.68
C PRO A 44 -18.12 2.30 -1.44
N ASP A 45 -17.56 3.15 -0.57
CA ASP A 45 -17.05 2.76 0.76
C ASP A 45 -16.08 1.58 0.75
N GLN A 46 -15.21 1.52 -0.27
CA GLN A 46 -14.21 0.48 -0.42
C GLN A 46 -12.93 0.85 0.33
N ILE A 47 -12.35 -0.14 1.00
CA ILE A 47 -11.05 0.00 1.65
C ILE A 47 -10.23 -1.22 1.23
N GLY A 48 -9.08 -0.98 0.60
CA GLY A 48 -8.12 -2.04 0.33
C GLY A 48 -6.71 -1.58 0.63
N ARG A 49 -5.88 -2.53 1.07
CA ARG A 49 -4.49 -2.28 1.45
C ARG A 49 -3.61 -3.36 0.84
N ALA A 50 -2.42 -2.97 0.43
CA ALA A 50 -1.35 -3.89 0.09
C ALA A 50 -0.16 -3.61 1.02
N LEU A 51 0.34 -4.64 1.70
CA LEU A 51 1.51 -4.53 2.58
C LEU A 51 2.62 -5.40 2.05
N TYR A 52 3.85 -4.89 2.07
CA TYR A 52 5.03 -5.71 1.79
C TYR A 52 5.14 -6.83 2.83
N GLN A 53 5.33 -8.07 2.35
CA GLN A 53 5.26 -9.26 3.19
C GLN A 53 6.38 -9.31 4.25
N HIS A 54 7.54 -8.71 3.97
CA HIS A 54 8.67 -8.72 4.88
C HIS A 54 8.75 -7.43 5.70
N LYS A 55 9.16 -7.55 6.97
CA LYS A 55 9.35 -6.39 7.83
C LYS A 55 10.54 -5.56 7.36
N ILE A 56 10.34 -4.25 7.30
CA ILE A 56 11.40 -3.28 6.99
C ILE A 56 11.85 -2.64 8.32
N PRO A 57 13.13 -2.78 8.72
CA PRO A 57 13.66 -2.07 9.88
C PRO A 57 13.66 -0.55 9.63
N MET A 58 12.99 0.20 10.50
CA MET A 58 12.92 1.67 10.42
C MET A 58 13.70 2.37 11.53
N LYS A 59 14.33 1.61 12.43
CA LYS A 59 15.12 2.10 13.56
C LYS A 59 16.33 1.21 13.74
N ASN A 60 17.49 1.79 14.05
CA ASN A 60 18.67 1.02 14.45
C ASN A 60 18.71 0.77 15.97
N ASN A 61 19.69 -0.01 16.41
CA ASN A 61 19.88 -0.35 17.83
C ASN A 61 20.17 0.88 18.71
N ALA A 62 20.71 1.95 18.12
CA ALA A 62 20.97 3.23 18.79
C ALA A 62 19.74 4.17 18.81
N SER A 63 18.56 3.66 18.45
CA SER A 63 17.32 4.42 18.39
C SER A 63 17.24 5.55 17.35
N SER A 64 18.16 5.61 16.38
CA SER A 64 18.02 6.54 15.25
C SER A 64 17.12 5.96 14.17
N LEU A 65 16.31 6.82 13.55
CA LEU A 65 15.49 6.45 12.40
C LEU A 65 16.37 6.16 11.19
N ILE A 66 15.97 5.14 10.41
CA ILE A 66 16.63 4.79 9.16
C ILE A 66 15.98 5.61 8.04
N PRO A 67 16.76 6.37 7.23
CA PRO A 67 16.21 7.12 6.13
C PRO A 67 15.64 6.19 5.06
N PHE A 68 14.58 6.63 4.40
CA PHE A 68 13.97 5.89 3.29
C PHE A 68 13.59 6.84 2.15
N SER A 69 13.48 6.26 0.95
CA SER A 69 12.92 6.91 -0.23
C SER A 69 11.93 5.95 -0.86
N THR A 70 10.84 6.48 -1.40
CA THR A 70 9.83 5.70 -2.11
C THR A 70 9.24 6.52 -3.24
N SER A 71 8.85 5.84 -4.31
CA SER A 71 8.17 6.43 -5.45
C SER A 71 7.14 5.44 -5.96
N PHE A 72 5.96 5.92 -6.32
CA PHE A 72 4.90 5.10 -6.87
C PHE A 72 4.22 5.84 -8.03
N ILE A 73 3.77 5.05 -9.00
CA ILE A 73 2.91 5.52 -10.10
C ILE A 73 1.52 4.96 -9.82
N PHE A 74 0.52 5.83 -9.80
CA PHE A 74 -0.86 5.44 -9.49
C PHE A 74 -1.83 6.18 -10.42
N ALA A 75 -3.04 5.63 -10.54
CA ALA A 75 -4.14 6.24 -11.25
C ALA A 75 -5.42 6.15 -10.41
N MET A 76 -6.15 7.26 -10.31
CA MET A 76 -7.47 7.32 -9.69
C MET A 76 -8.48 7.65 -10.78
N SER A 77 -9.35 6.70 -11.10
CA SER A 77 -10.40 6.90 -12.09
C SER A 77 -11.71 7.20 -11.36
N PRO A 78 -12.35 8.37 -11.61
CA PRO A 78 -13.63 8.67 -10.99
C PRO A 78 -14.72 7.71 -11.51
N ALA A 79 -15.50 7.14 -10.59
CA ALA A 79 -16.69 6.39 -10.94
C ALA A 79 -17.77 7.36 -11.47
N ARG A 80 -18.47 7.00 -12.55
CA ARG A 80 -19.56 7.82 -13.09
C ARG A 80 -20.59 8.12 -12.01
N ASN A 81 -21.04 9.37 -11.95
CA ASN A 81 -22.06 9.85 -11.02
C ASN A 81 -21.67 9.72 -9.53
N ARG A 82 -20.38 9.77 -9.20
CA ARG A 82 -19.90 9.71 -7.81
C ARG A 82 -18.92 10.82 -7.52
N PHE A 83 -18.98 11.31 -6.28
CA PHE A 83 -18.01 12.27 -5.80
C PHE A 83 -16.63 11.62 -5.73
N PRO A 84 -15.58 12.25 -6.29
CA PRO A 84 -14.23 11.76 -6.16
C PRO A 84 -13.79 11.82 -4.69
N GLY A 85 -13.04 10.81 -4.27
CA GLY A 85 -12.62 10.59 -2.90
C GLY A 85 -12.48 9.10 -2.59
N HIS A 86 -11.81 8.71 -1.50
CA HIS A 86 -11.28 9.57 -0.45
C HIS A 86 -9.76 9.85 -0.54
N GLY A 87 -8.94 9.00 -1.19
CA GLY A 87 -7.50 9.23 -1.28
C GLY A 87 -6.66 8.00 -1.63
N PHE A 88 -5.35 8.14 -1.42
CA PHE A 88 -4.37 7.06 -1.33
C PHE A 88 -3.32 7.46 -0.29
N VAL A 89 -2.87 6.52 0.54
CA VAL A 89 -1.81 6.74 1.53
C VAL A 89 -0.72 5.67 1.46
N PHE A 90 0.53 6.12 1.55
CA PHE A 90 1.69 5.29 1.89
C PHE A 90 1.92 5.30 3.41
N LEU A 91 2.12 4.13 4.02
CA LEU A 91 2.28 4.00 5.47
C LEU A 91 3.29 2.93 5.87
N PHE A 92 3.87 3.09 7.06
CA PHE A 92 4.53 2.02 7.81
C PHE A 92 3.60 1.50 8.90
N SER A 93 3.48 0.18 9.04
CA SER A 93 2.63 -0.45 10.05
C SER A 93 3.40 -1.50 10.84
N PRO A 94 3.36 -1.49 12.18
CA PRO A 94 4.00 -2.52 13.01
C PRO A 94 3.26 -3.86 12.95
N VAL A 95 1.99 -3.84 12.54
CA VAL A 95 1.10 -5.00 12.44
C VAL A 95 0.38 -4.99 11.10
N THR A 96 -0.06 -6.16 10.65
CA THR A 96 -0.79 -6.30 9.38
C THR A 96 -2.29 -6.02 9.51
N GLY A 97 -2.85 -6.16 10.72
CA GLY A 97 -4.28 -5.96 10.97
C GLY A 97 -4.76 -4.50 10.86
N ILE A 98 -6.06 -4.33 10.65
CA ILE A 98 -6.78 -3.07 10.90
C ILE A 98 -7.45 -3.26 12.26
N PRO A 99 -7.13 -2.47 13.31
CA PRO A 99 -7.86 -2.55 14.56
C PRO A 99 -9.35 -2.23 14.30
N GLU A 100 -10.25 -3.07 14.81
CA GLU A 100 -11.71 -2.96 14.59
C GLU A 100 -12.34 -1.74 15.29
N ARG A 101 -11.99 -0.51 14.88
CA ARG A 101 -12.67 0.69 15.38
C ARG A 101 -13.07 1.67 14.30
N SER A 102 -14.39 1.79 14.17
CA SER A 102 -15.16 2.96 13.72
C SER A 102 -14.94 3.45 12.29
N ARG A 103 -15.92 3.12 11.44
CA ARG A 103 -16.14 3.61 10.08
C ARG A 103 -16.09 5.15 9.91
N ALA A 104 -16.10 5.93 10.99
CA ALA A 104 -16.14 7.39 10.94
C ALA A 104 -14.78 8.08 11.13
N GLN A 105 -13.72 7.38 11.57
CA GLN A 105 -12.43 8.00 11.92
C GLN A 105 -11.29 7.68 10.94
N TYR A 106 -11.54 6.81 9.95
CA TYR A 106 -10.57 6.41 8.93
C TYR A 106 -10.57 7.28 7.67
N ALA A 107 -11.17 8.48 7.72
CA ALA A 107 -11.00 9.49 6.67
C ALA A 107 -9.53 9.97 6.50
N VAL A 108 -8.59 9.48 7.33
CA VAL A 108 -7.16 9.82 7.28
C VAL A 108 -6.29 8.66 6.77
N LEU A 109 -6.87 7.51 6.43
CA LEU A 109 -6.18 6.43 5.69
C LEU A 109 -7.06 5.96 4.53
N CYS A 110 -7.47 6.96 3.77
CA CYS A 110 -8.17 6.79 2.52
C CYS A 110 -7.21 6.53 1.37
#